data_AF-A0A1Y2EQ52-F1
#
_entry.id   AF-A0A1Y2EQ52-F1
#
_cell.length_a   1.000
_cell.length_b   1.000
_cell.length_c   1.000
_cell.angle_alpha   90.00
_cell.angle_beta   90.00
_cell.angle_gamma   90.00
#
_symmetry.space_group_name_H-M   'P 1'
#
loop_
_entity.id
_entity.type
_entity.pdbx_description
1 polymer ?
#
loop_
_entity_poly.entity_id
_entity_poly.type
_entity_poly.pdbx_seq_one_letter_code
_entity_poly.pdbx_strand_id
1 'polypeptide(L)'
;ICFFCRKRGHSVANCKDRLKVEGEGDGTNKNGTGICFRCGSTEHTLKNCKAPENVLPYAQCYVCNQKGHLASQCSQNEKGLYPNGGCCKYCGSVRHLAKDC
;
A
#
# COMPACT_ATOMS: atom_id res chain seq x y z
N ILE A 1 -6.41 12.82 -27.36
CA ILE A 1 -7.02 13.31 -26.10
C ILE A 1 -6.30 12.64 -24.95
N CYS A 2 -5.95 13.35 -23.89
CA CYS A 2 -5.22 12.79 -22.75
C CYS A 2 -6.23 12.13 -21.79
N PHE A 3 -6.05 10.85 -21.49
CA PHE A 3 -6.97 10.12 -20.58
C PHE A 3 -6.84 10.54 -19.11
N PHE A 4 -5.82 11.33 -18.77
CA PHE A 4 -5.61 11.84 -17.42
C PHE A 4 -6.31 13.20 -17.21
N CYS A 5 -6.00 14.21 -18.03
CA CYS A 5 -6.54 15.57 -17.86
C CYS A 5 -7.69 15.91 -18.83
N ARG A 6 -8.10 14.97 -19.68
CA ARG A 6 -9.15 15.10 -20.73
C ARG A 6 -8.92 16.23 -21.76
N LYS A 7 -7.77 16.91 -21.74
CA LYS A 7 -7.39 17.91 -22.76
C LYS A 7 -6.93 17.24 -24.06
N ARG A 8 -7.11 17.94 -25.18
CA ARG A 8 -6.72 17.49 -26.53
C ARG A 8 -5.31 17.99 -26.85
N GLY A 9 -4.55 17.30 -27.70
CA GLY A 9 -3.20 17.74 -28.13
C GLY A 9 -1.99 17.09 -27.44
N HIS A 10 -2.18 16.20 -26.47
CA HIS A 10 -1.09 15.39 -25.89
C HIS A 10 -1.61 14.02 -25.42
N SER A 11 -0.70 13.05 -25.26
CA SER A 11 -0.97 11.72 -24.69
C SER A 11 -0.71 11.69 -23.18
N VAL A 12 -1.18 10.63 -22.50
CA VAL A 12 -0.97 10.44 -21.05
C VAL A 12 0.52 10.46 -20.67
N ALA A 13 1.39 9.99 -21.57
CA ALA A 13 2.83 10.00 -21.39
C ALA A 13 3.46 11.41 -21.45
N ASN A 14 2.82 12.37 -22.11
CA ASN A 14 3.37 13.71 -22.36
C ASN A 14 2.47 14.82 -21.77
N CYS A 15 1.76 14.50 -20.67
CA CYS A 15 0.82 15.39 -20.01
C CYS A 15 1.55 16.28 -19.01
N LYS A 16 1.67 17.59 -19.28
CA LYS A 16 2.28 18.56 -18.34
C LYS A 16 1.62 18.62 -16.97
N ASP A 17 0.32 18.32 -16.88
CA ASP A 17 -0.40 18.18 -15.60
C ASP A 17 0.09 16.96 -14.78
N ARG A 18 0.71 15.97 -15.42
CA ARG A 18 1.36 14.82 -14.76
C ARG A 18 2.75 15.19 -14.23
N LEU A 19 3.46 16.09 -14.92
CA LEU A 19 4.78 16.60 -14.50
C LEU A 19 4.70 17.54 -13.28
N LYS A 20 3.54 18.16 -13.01
CA LYS A 20 3.32 18.86 -11.72
C LYS A 20 3.11 17.93 -10.52
N VAL A 21 3.02 16.63 -10.78
CA VAL A 21 3.03 15.56 -9.77
C VAL A 21 4.40 14.89 -9.72
N GLU A 22 5.44 15.51 -10.30
CA GLU A 22 6.83 15.13 -10.07
C GLU A 22 7.39 15.87 -8.85
N GLY A 23 6.80 15.49 -7.73
CA GLY A 23 7.29 15.64 -6.38
C GLY A 23 6.50 14.61 -5.57
N GLU A 24 7.12 13.47 -5.28
CA GLU A 24 6.60 12.41 -4.40
C GLU A 24 5.56 11.45 -5.03
N GLY A 25 6.04 10.60 -5.93
CA GLY A 25 5.35 9.37 -6.31
C GLY A 25 5.45 8.27 -5.23
N ASP A 26 5.02 8.54 -3.99
CA ASP A 26 4.80 7.51 -2.98
C ASP A 26 3.36 7.00 -3.07
N GLY A 27 3.20 5.89 -3.80
CA GLY A 27 1.94 5.17 -3.92
C GLY A 27 1.58 4.38 -2.66
N THR A 28 1.53 5.01 -1.48
CA THR A 28 1.08 4.33 -0.26
C THR A 28 0.45 5.27 0.77
N ASN A 29 -0.88 5.20 0.81
CA ASN A 29 -1.71 5.28 2.02
C ASN A 29 -1.65 6.59 2.85
N LYS A 30 -2.66 7.44 2.63
CA LYS A 30 -3.00 8.61 3.47
C LYS A 30 -3.53 8.22 4.86
N ASN A 31 -2.79 7.43 5.65
CA ASN A 31 -3.09 7.32 7.07
C ASN A 31 -1.90 6.84 7.91
N GLY A 32 -1.23 7.81 8.54
CA GLY A 32 -0.45 7.59 9.74
C GLY A 32 1.05 7.63 9.52
N THR A 33 1.63 8.83 9.73
CA THR A 33 3.04 9.13 10.01
C THR A 33 4.00 8.70 8.91
N GLY A 34 4.66 9.66 8.25
CA GLY A 34 5.74 9.42 7.27
C GLY A 34 7.00 8.81 7.89
N ILE A 35 6.86 7.84 8.80
CA ILE A 35 7.92 7.03 9.39
C ILE A 35 8.00 5.71 8.64
N CYS A 36 9.22 5.26 8.40
CA CYS A 36 9.51 3.94 7.90
C CYS A 36 9.09 2.90 8.94
N PHE A 37 8.16 2.03 8.58
CA PHE A 37 7.66 0.99 9.48
C PHE A 37 8.69 -0.08 9.89
N ARG A 38 9.91 0.02 9.35
CA ARG A 38 10.99 -0.94 9.53
C ARG A 38 12.10 -0.45 10.46
N CYS A 39 12.41 0.84 10.40
CA CYS A 39 13.47 1.45 11.22
C CYS A 39 13.00 2.67 12.03
N GLY A 40 11.77 3.15 11.82
CA GLY A 40 11.22 4.33 12.50
C GLY A 40 11.70 5.67 11.92
N SER A 41 12.53 5.68 10.88
CA SER A 41 13.04 6.91 10.26
C SER A 41 11.98 7.62 9.42
N THR A 42 11.88 8.94 9.49
CA THR A 42 11.02 9.75 8.61
C THR A 42 11.68 10.13 7.28
N GLU A 43 12.95 9.78 7.09
CA GLU A 43 13.73 10.23 5.93
C GLU A 43 13.42 9.41 4.66
N HIS A 44 12.85 8.21 4.82
CA HIS A 44 12.60 7.29 3.71
C HIS A 44 11.35 6.42 3.92
N THR A 45 10.76 5.99 2.80
CA THR A 45 9.69 4.98 2.80
C THR A 45 10.26 3.58 3.05
N LEU A 46 9.41 2.65 3.50
CA LEU A 46 9.69 1.21 3.62
C LEU A 46 10.46 0.61 2.43
N LYS A 47 10.14 1.03 1.19
CA LYS A 47 10.79 0.55 -0.05
C LYS A 47 12.27 0.95 -0.17
N ASN A 48 12.63 2.10 0.38
CA ASN A 48 13.99 2.63 0.37
C ASN A 48 14.74 2.34 1.67
N CYS A 49 14.14 1.56 2.57
CA CYS A 49 14.77 1.20 3.83
C CYS A 49 15.86 0.13 3.61
N LYS A 50 17.11 0.45 3.96
CA LYS A 50 18.23 -0.49 3.94
C LYS A 50 18.25 -1.48 5.13
N ALA A 51 17.31 -1.39 6.06
CA ALA A 51 17.23 -2.29 7.20
C ALA A 51 16.80 -3.72 6.76
N PRO A 52 17.18 -4.79 7.48
CA PRO A 52 16.87 -6.17 7.11
C PRO A 52 15.35 -6.44 7.00
N GLU A 53 14.96 -7.35 6.09
CA GLU A 53 13.57 -7.65 5.67
C GLU A 53 12.67 -8.33 6.71
N ASN A 54 13.22 -8.73 7.84
CA ASN A 54 12.57 -9.78 8.62
C ASN A 54 11.45 -9.31 9.56
N VAL A 55 11.38 -8.03 9.94
CA VAL A 55 10.33 -7.54 10.84
C VAL A 55 9.95 -6.10 10.54
N LEU A 56 8.66 -5.78 10.72
CA LEU A 56 8.09 -4.44 10.59
C LEU A 56 7.68 -3.92 11.99
N PRO A 57 8.63 -3.71 12.92
CA PRO A 57 8.35 -3.46 14.33
C PRO A 57 7.54 -2.17 14.56
N TYR A 58 7.62 -1.22 13.63
CA TYR A 58 6.89 0.05 13.72
C TYR A 58 5.58 0.04 12.92
N ALA A 59 5.30 -1.00 12.13
CA ALA A 59 4.00 -1.15 11.48
C ALA A 59 2.94 -1.43 12.54
N GLN A 60 1.92 -0.58 12.60
CA GLN A 60 0.75 -0.80 13.42
C GLN A 60 -0.35 -1.44 12.58
N CYS A 61 -0.86 -2.58 13.02
CA CYS A 61 -1.97 -3.26 12.41
C CYS A 61 -3.25 -2.45 12.67
N TYR A 62 -3.92 -2.01 11.61
CA TYR A 62 -5.19 -1.28 11.72
C TYR A 62 -6.37 -2.15 12.20
N VAL A 63 -6.19 -3.47 12.28
CA VAL A 63 -7.23 -4.41 12.70
C VAL A 63 -7.17 -4.67 14.21
N CYS A 64 -6.00 -5.06 14.73
CA CYS A 64 -5.82 -5.37 16.15
C CYS A 64 -5.08 -4.28 16.95
N ASN A 65 -4.67 -3.19 16.30
CA ASN A 65 -3.86 -2.11 16.86
C ASN A 65 -2.49 -2.54 17.44
N GLN A 66 -2.07 -3.78 17.20
CA GLN A 66 -0.75 -4.27 17.62
C GLN A 66 0.32 -3.85 16.62
N LYS A 67 1.56 -3.74 17.11
CA LYS A 67 2.73 -3.40 16.30
C LYS A 67 3.47 -4.67 15.86
N GLY A 68 4.22 -4.60 14.77
CA GLY A 68 5.06 -5.70 14.28
C GLY A 68 4.54 -6.44 13.05
N HIS A 69 3.33 -6.14 12.58
CA HIS A 69 2.72 -6.77 11.40
C HIS A 69 1.72 -5.83 10.69
N LEU A 70 1.42 -6.12 9.43
CA LEU A 70 0.34 -5.44 8.69
C LEU A 70 -0.99 -6.17 8.86
N ALA A 71 -2.10 -5.47 8.63
CA ALA A 71 -3.45 -6.06 8.61
C ALA A 71 -3.55 -7.33 7.75
N SER A 72 -2.82 -7.39 6.64
CA SER A 72 -2.76 -8.56 5.74
C SER A 72 -2.13 -9.80 6.38
N GLN A 73 -1.24 -9.62 7.37
CA GLN A 73 -0.55 -10.69 8.10
C GLN A 73 -1.09 -10.84 9.54
N CYS A 74 -2.16 -10.13 9.89
CA CYS A 74 -2.74 -10.20 11.21
C CYS A 74 -3.59 -11.47 11.39
N SER A 75 -3.25 -12.29 12.38
CA SER A 75 -4.01 -13.50 12.71
C SER A 75 -5.43 -13.20 13.23
N GLN A 76 -5.67 -11.99 13.76
CA GLN A 76 -6.98 -11.55 14.23
C GLN A 76 -7.84 -10.90 13.14
N ASN A 77 -7.35 -10.84 11.90
CA ASN A 77 -8.10 -10.24 10.80
C ASN A 77 -9.13 -11.21 10.24
N GLU A 78 -10.33 -11.17 10.84
CA GLU A 78 -11.49 -11.97 10.42
C GLU A 78 -11.92 -11.67 8.97
N LYS A 79 -11.64 -10.46 8.47
CA LYS A 79 -11.92 -10.06 7.08
C LYS A 79 -10.80 -10.44 6.11
N GLY A 80 -9.65 -10.88 6.61
CA GLY A 80 -8.46 -11.23 5.85
C GLY A 80 -7.98 -10.11 4.91
N LEU A 81 -7.42 -10.48 3.76
CA LEU A 81 -6.83 -9.54 2.81
C LEU A 81 -7.87 -8.61 2.14
N TYR A 82 -9.17 -8.87 2.33
CA TYR A 82 -10.28 -8.16 1.68
C TYR A 82 -10.77 -6.99 2.56
N PRO A 83 -10.52 -5.72 2.18
CA PRO A 83 -10.87 -4.55 3.01
C PRO A 83 -12.37 -4.44 3.33
N ASN A 84 -13.22 -4.88 2.39
CA ASN A 84 -14.67 -4.87 2.53
C ASN A 84 -15.23 -6.20 3.08
N GLY A 85 -14.38 -7.12 3.51
CA GLY A 85 -14.75 -8.50 3.78
C GLY A 85 -14.93 -9.29 2.48
N GLY A 86 -14.66 -10.59 2.56
CA GLY A 86 -14.74 -11.50 1.43
C GLY A 86 -13.77 -12.65 1.56
N CYS A 87 -13.96 -13.65 0.72
CA CYS A 87 -13.09 -14.80 0.62
C CYS A 87 -12.79 -15.09 -0.85
N CYS A 88 -11.74 -15.87 -1.09
CA CYS A 88 -11.43 -16.40 -2.40
C CYS A 88 -12.63 -17.19 -2.92
N LYS A 89 -13.08 -16.89 -4.14
CA LYS A 89 -14.25 -17.54 -4.75
C LYS A 89 -14.01 -19.00 -5.12
N TYR A 90 -12.75 -19.44 -5.19
CA TYR A 90 -12.39 -20.82 -5.56
C TYR A 90 -12.24 -21.73 -4.34
N CYS A 91 -11.62 -21.27 -3.26
CA CYS A 91 -11.32 -22.10 -2.09
C CYS A 91 -11.90 -21.57 -0.77
N GLY A 92 -12.53 -20.39 -0.75
CA GLY A 92 -13.07 -19.77 0.46
C GLY A 92 -12.01 -19.16 1.40
N SER A 93 -10.74 -19.10 1.01
CA SER A 93 -9.69 -18.52 1.84
C SER A 93 -9.73 -16.98 1.85
N VAL A 94 -9.60 -16.39 3.03
CA VAL A 94 -9.48 -14.92 3.21
C VAL A 94 -8.03 -14.44 3.15
N ARG A 95 -7.06 -15.36 2.99
CA ARG A 95 -5.62 -15.06 3.12
C ARG A 95 -4.91 -14.74 1.80
N HIS A 96 -5.58 -14.95 0.66
CA HIS A 96 -5.05 -14.62 -0.67
C HIS A 96 -6.11 -13.97 -1.55
N LEU A 97 -5.67 -13.30 -2.62
CA LEU A 97 -6.55 -12.90 -3.71
C LEU A 97 -6.98 -14.11 -4.53
N ALA A 98 -8.19 -14.11 -5.08
CA ALA A 98 -8.64 -15.17 -5.99
C ALA A 98 -7.75 -15.35 -7.25
N LYS A 99 -6.88 -14.38 -7.55
CA LYS A 99 -5.85 -14.48 -8.60
C LYS A 99 -4.66 -15.37 -8.22
N ASP A 100 -4.41 -15.51 -6.93
CA ASP A 100 -3.29 -16.26 -6.34
C ASP A 100 -3.78 -17.60 -5.72
N CYS A 101 -5.00 -18.01 -6.08
CA CYS A 101 -5.60 -19.28 -5.64
C CYS A 101 -5.21 -20.43 -6.56
#